data_AF-A0A522YU59-F1
#
_entry.id   AF-A0A522YU59-F1
#
_cell.length_a   1.000
_cell.length_b   1.000
_cell.length_c   1.000
_cell.angle_alpha   90.00
_cell.angle_beta   90.00
_cell.angle_gamma   90.00
#
_symmetry.space_group_name_H-M   'P 1'
#
loop_
_entity.id
_entity.type
_entity.pdbx_description
1 polymer ?
#
loop_
_entity_poly.entity_id
_entity_poly.type
_entity_poly.pdbx_seq_one_letter_code
_entity_poly.pdbx_strand_id
1 'polypeptide(L)'
;MNTRLLAAVLFGAVLAASAQQPSTPTASYAPPAEPEQPRTLTPPALPAHARKNLDSPSELARDFAEVVTFLEQGQSYFRAYQKGSHTPEENKAFLAFLESHEREQAVARKEADALRKWVLEQSALGK
;
A
#
# COMPACT_ATOMS: atom_id res chain seq x y z
N MET A 1 -16.44 -3.09 -70.18
CA MET A 1 -15.46 -2.40 -71.06
C MET A 1 -14.69 -1.41 -70.22
N ASN A 2 -13.35 -1.54 -70.23
CA ASN A 2 -12.38 -0.62 -69.63
C ASN A 2 -12.35 0.73 -70.35
N THR A 3 -12.10 1.82 -69.59
CA THR A 3 -11.13 2.92 -69.88
C THR A 3 -11.19 3.94 -68.70
N ARG A 4 -10.24 3.94 -67.76
CA ARG A 4 -8.92 4.64 -67.74
C ARG A 4 -8.98 6.18 -67.60
N LEU A 5 -8.35 6.66 -66.51
CA LEU A 5 -7.44 7.84 -66.33
C LEU A 5 -7.87 8.72 -65.13
N LEU A 6 -7.20 8.70 -63.96
CA LEU A 6 -5.91 9.30 -63.54
C LEU A 6 -5.91 10.84 -63.39
N ALA A 7 -5.17 11.30 -62.35
CA ALA A 7 -4.82 12.67 -61.96
C ALA A 7 -5.86 13.39 -61.05
N ALA A 8 -5.52 14.09 -59.97
CA ALA A 8 -4.25 14.45 -59.36
C ALA A 8 -4.46 14.80 -57.87
N VAL A 9 -3.39 14.59 -57.11
CA VAL A 9 -3.08 15.15 -55.79
C VAL A 9 -3.24 16.67 -55.78
N LEU A 10 -3.70 17.26 -54.66
CA LEU A 10 -3.19 18.52 -54.05
C LEU A 10 -4.04 18.84 -52.81
N PHE A 11 -3.47 18.65 -51.61
CA PHE A 11 -2.91 19.70 -50.75
C PHE A 11 -3.96 20.61 -50.10
N GLY A 12 -3.97 20.65 -48.76
CA GLY A 12 -4.81 21.60 -48.02
C GLY A 12 -4.74 21.47 -46.51
N ALA A 13 -3.54 21.34 -45.95
CA ALA A 13 -3.32 21.58 -44.52
C ALA A 13 -3.55 23.07 -44.26
N VAL A 14 -4.64 23.42 -43.59
CA VAL A 14 -4.91 24.79 -43.15
C VAL A 14 -4.07 25.07 -41.91
N LEU A 15 -3.02 25.87 -42.10
CA LEU A 15 -2.17 26.44 -41.07
C LEU A 15 -2.41 27.95 -41.01
N ALA A 16 -3.02 28.43 -39.95
CA ALA A 16 -3.04 29.83 -39.49
C ALA A 16 -3.74 29.85 -38.12
N ALA A 17 -3.34 30.56 -37.07
CA ALA A 17 -2.23 31.45 -36.81
C ALA A 17 -2.25 31.73 -35.29
N SER A 18 -1.08 31.93 -34.67
CA SER A 18 -0.82 32.80 -33.50
C SER A 18 0.66 32.63 -33.13
N ALA A 19 1.52 33.56 -33.55
CA ALA A 19 1.94 34.70 -32.72
C ALA A 19 2.84 34.29 -31.54
N GLN A 20 4.10 34.01 -31.88
CA GLN A 20 5.34 34.45 -31.23
C GLN A 20 5.31 34.94 -29.77
N GLN A 21 5.92 34.15 -28.88
CA GLN A 21 6.84 34.63 -27.84
C GLN A 21 8.02 33.63 -27.74
N PRO A 22 9.28 34.05 -27.91
CA PRO A 22 10.42 33.19 -27.64
C PRO A 22 10.71 33.21 -26.13
N SER A 23 10.15 32.26 -25.38
CA SER A 23 10.64 31.95 -24.04
C SER A 23 12.01 31.30 -24.23
N THR A 24 13.05 31.96 -23.74
CA THR A 24 14.37 31.35 -23.55
C THR A 24 14.20 29.97 -22.90
N PRO A 25 14.81 28.89 -23.42
CA PRO A 25 14.84 27.64 -22.69
C PRO A 25 15.78 27.86 -21.51
N THR A 26 15.22 28.24 -20.37
CA THR A 26 15.86 28.07 -19.08
C THR A 26 16.15 26.58 -19.00
N ALA A 27 17.40 26.19 -19.24
CA ALA A 27 17.91 24.87 -18.95
C ALA A 27 17.78 24.68 -17.44
N SER A 28 16.61 24.24 -16.99
CA SER A 28 16.41 23.74 -15.64
C SER A 28 17.20 22.44 -15.59
N TYR A 29 18.42 22.54 -15.08
CA TYR A 29 19.19 21.39 -14.66
C TYR A 29 18.40 20.73 -13.51
N ALA A 30 17.52 19.79 -13.87
CA ALA A 30 16.97 18.88 -12.88
C ALA A 30 18.16 18.10 -12.31
N PRO A 31 18.45 18.18 -11.00
CA PRO A 31 19.54 17.43 -10.43
C PRO A 31 19.35 15.94 -10.77
N PRO A 32 20.42 15.20 -11.08
CA PRO A 32 20.35 13.76 -11.30
C PRO A 32 19.58 13.14 -10.14
N ALA A 33 18.57 12.32 -10.44
CA ALA A 33 17.86 11.56 -9.42
C ALA A 33 18.91 10.86 -8.56
N GLU A 34 19.03 11.29 -7.30
CA GLU A 34 19.93 10.65 -6.36
C GLU A 34 19.58 9.16 -6.34
N PRO A 35 20.58 8.25 -6.40
CA PRO A 35 20.30 6.83 -6.33
C PRO A 35 19.55 6.59 -5.02
N GLU A 36 18.27 6.21 -5.12
CA GLU A 36 17.47 5.84 -3.95
C GLU A 36 18.28 4.80 -3.18
N GLN A 37 18.73 5.16 -1.98
CA GLN A 37 19.46 4.21 -1.15
C GLN A 37 18.61 2.93 -1.03
N PRO A 38 19.24 1.74 -1.07
CA PRO A 38 18.51 0.49 -0.96
C PRO A 38 17.66 0.54 0.32
N ARG A 39 16.33 0.65 0.14
CA ARG A 39 15.39 0.73 1.25
C ARG A 39 15.42 -0.62 1.96
N THR A 40 16.08 -0.67 3.12
CA THR A 40 16.11 -1.87 3.95
C THR A 40 14.68 -2.24 4.34
N LEU A 41 14.23 -3.42 3.93
CA LEU A 41 12.91 -3.93 4.25
C LEU A 41 12.87 -4.28 5.75
N THR A 42 12.25 -3.41 6.54
CA THR A 42 12.13 -3.60 7.99
C THR A 42 10.77 -4.23 8.32
N PRO A 43 10.73 -5.37 9.03
CA PRO A 43 9.47 -5.97 9.45
C PRO A 43 8.73 -5.08 10.45
N PRO A 44 7.38 -5.09 10.47
CA PRO A 44 6.59 -4.36 11.45
C PRO A 44 6.90 -4.81 12.88
N ALA A 45 6.80 -3.87 13.83
CA ALA A 45 6.99 -4.17 15.25
C ALA A 45 5.81 -4.99 15.80
N LEU A 46 6.12 -6.05 16.55
CA LEU A 46 5.12 -6.86 17.24
C LEU A 46 4.28 -6.00 18.20
N PRO A 47 2.96 -6.19 18.25
CA PRO A 47 2.10 -5.48 19.18
C PRO A 47 2.48 -5.84 20.62
N ALA A 48 2.53 -4.82 21.48
CA ALA A 48 2.90 -4.97 22.87
C ALA A 48 1.65 -5.32 23.68
N HIS A 49 1.14 -6.54 23.50
CA HIS A 49 -0.05 -7.05 24.19
C HIS A 49 -0.05 -6.62 25.65
N ALA A 50 -1.08 -5.90 26.08
CA ALA A 50 -1.33 -5.64 27.49
C ALA A 50 -1.86 -6.93 28.13
N ARG A 51 -0.99 -7.96 28.26
CA ARG A 51 -1.33 -9.34 28.68
C ARG A 51 -1.85 -9.47 30.11
N LYS A 52 -2.19 -8.38 30.79
CA LYS A 52 -2.61 -8.36 32.19
C LYS A 52 -3.89 -7.55 32.31
N ASN A 53 -5.00 -8.26 32.16
CA ASN A 53 -6.36 -7.85 32.51
C ASN A 53 -6.97 -6.79 31.57
N LEU A 54 -7.54 -7.25 30.44
CA LEU A 54 -8.46 -6.46 29.62
C LEU A 54 -9.85 -6.52 30.28
N ASP A 55 -10.01 -5.81 31.40
CA ASP A 55 -11.23 -5.84 32.22
C ASP A 55 -12.34 -4.97 31.61
N SER A 56 -12.03 -4.19 30.56
CA SER A 56 -12.97 -3.32 29.88
C SER A 56 -13.01 -3.51 28.35
N PRO A 57 -14.18 -3.30 27.70
CA PRO A 57 -14.29 -3.23 26.24
C PRO A 57 -13.36 -2.20 25.59
N SER A 58 -13.09 -1.09 26.26
CA SER A 58 -12.18 -0.06 25.76
C SER A 58 -10.73 -0.49 25.71
N GLU A 59 -10.27 -1.29 26.68
CA GLU A 59 -8.92 -1.83 26.68
C GLU A 59 -8.76 -2.91 25.62
N LEU A 60 -9.75 -3.81 25.51
CA LEU A 60 -9.79 -4.82 24.44
C LEU A 60 -9.78 -4.17 23.05
N ALA A 61 -10.52 -3.08 22.86
CA ALA A 61 -10.53 -2.35 21.58
C ALA A 61 -9.19 -1.67 21.26
N ARG A 62 -8.45 -1.20 22.28
CA ARG A 62 -7.11 -0.61 22.10
C ARG A 62 -6.09 -1.66 21.71
N ASP A 63 -6.07 -2.79 22.42
CA ASP A 63 -5.19 -3.93 22.12
C ASP A 63 -5.47 -4.44 20.69
N PHE A 64 -6.76 -4.62 20.36
CA PHE A 64 -7.19 -5.02 19.02
C PHE A 64 -6.76 -4.01 17.93
N ALA A 65 -6.77 -2.71 18.21
CA ALA A 65 -6.31 -1.69 17.26
C ALA A 65 -4.80 -1.79 16.97
N GLU A 66 -3.98 -2.10 17.97
CA GLU A 66 -2.54 -2.34 17.77
C GLU A 66 -2.31 -3.59 16.91
N VAL A 67 -3.04 -4.68 17.17
CA VAL A 67 -2.97 -5.91 16.39
C VAL A 67 -3.38 -5.64 14.93
N VAL A 68 -4.48 -4.93 14.69
CA VAL A 68 -4.92 -4.56 13.33
C VAL A 68 -3.85 -3.73 12.62
N THR A 69 -3.26 -2.75 13.30
CA THR A 69 -2.19 -1.91 12.75
C THR A 69 -0.99 -2.76 12.32
N PHE A 70 -0.58 -3.71 13.16
CA PHE A 70 0.50 -4.65 12.83
C PHE A 70 0.17 -5.51 11.59
N LEU A 71 -1.05 -6.03 11.48
CA LEU A 71 -1.48 -6.83 10.34
C LEU A 71 -1.54 -6.01 9.04
N GLU A 72 -2.00 -4.76 9.09
CA GLU A 72 -2.03 -3.86 7.94
C GLU A 72 -0.63 -3.49 7.44
N GLN A 73 0.27 -3.16 8.37
CA GLN A 73 1.69 -2.94 8.06
C GLN A 73 2.33 -4.22 7.50
N GLY A 74 1.93 -5.38 8.03
CA GLY A 74 2.34 -6.70 7.55
C GLY A 74 1.99 -6.95 6.08
N GLN A 75 0.80 -6.54 5.62
CA GLN A 75 0.43 -6.64 4.21
C GLN A 75 1.33 -5.78 3.32
N SER A 76 1.65 -4.57 3.76
CA SER A 76 2.54 -3.67 3.02
C SER A 76 3.97 -4.23 2.97
N TYR A 77 4.48 -4.74 4.09
CA TYR A 77 5.78 -5.39 4.18
C TYR A 77 5.86 -6.63 3.29
N PHE A 78 4.83 -7.49 3.30
CA PHE A 78 4.76 -8.67 2.45
C PHE A 78 4.83 -8.32 0.96
N ARG A 79 4.06 -7.32 0.51
CA ARG A 79 4.11 -6.86 -0.89
C ARG A 79 5.47 -6.28 -1.27
N ALA A 80 6.13 -5.62 -0.34
CA ALA A 80 7.47 -5.08 -0.56
C ALA A 80 8.52 -6.20 -0.65
N TYR A 81 8.40 -7.22 0.20
CA TYR A 81 9.22 -8.43 0.18
C TYR A 81 8.99 -9.31 -1.06
N GLN A 82 7.86 -9.19 -1.76
CA GLN A 82 7.68 -9.91 -3.03
C GLN A 82 8.56 -9.37 -4.17
N LYS A 83 9.25 -8.24 -3.98
CA LYS A 83 10.01 -7.56 -5.03
C LYS A 83 11.51 -7.70 -4.79
N GLY A 84 12.20 -8.25 -5.79
CA GLY A 84 13.66 -8.29 -5.82
C GLY A 84 14.24 -9.62 -5.35
N SER A 85 15.52 -9.60 -4.99
CA SER A 85 16.23 -10.73 -4.41
C SER A 85 16.62 -10.37 -2.97
N HIS A 86 16.50 -11.33 -2.07
CA HIS A 86 16.70 -11.11 -0.63
C HIS A 86 17.91 -11.89 -0.13
N THR A 87 18.61 -11.27 0.80
CA THR A 87 19.70 -11.89 1.56
C THR A 87 19.15 -12.99 2.48
N PRO A 88 19.97 -13.97 2.89
CA PRO A 88 19.57 -14.98 3.87
C PRO A 88 19.06 -14.38 5.19
N GLU A 89 19.62 -13.23 5.61
CA GLU A 89 19.23 -12.51 6.82
C GLU A 89 17.82 -11.91 6.68
N GLU A 90 17.52 -11.30 5.53
CA GLU A 90 16.17 -10.80 5.20
C GLU A 90 15.17 -11.95 5.12
N ASN A 91 15.54 -13.09 4.52
CA ASN A 91 14.68 -14.28 4.48
C ASN A 91 14.35 -14.76 5.90
N LYS A 92 15.34 -14.80 6.79
CA LYS A 92 15.15 -15.20 8.19
C LYS A 92 14.21 -14.24 8.93
N ALA A 93 14.40 -12.93 8.75
CA ALA A 93 13.54 -11.92 9.34
C ALA A 93 12.09 -12.03 8.82
N PHE A 94 11.93 -12.29 7.53
CA PHE A 94 10.62 -12.47 6.90
C PHE A 94 9.90 -13.72 7.41
N LEU A 95 10.60 -14.85 7.56
CA LEU A 95 10.01 -16.06 8.15
C LEU A 95 9.56 -15.84 9.60
N ALA A 96 10.37 -15.16 10.41
CA ALA A 96 9.99 -14.78 11.77
C ALA A 96 8.76 -13.85 11.78
N PHE A 97 8.71 -12.90 10.84
CA PHE A 97 7.53 -12.07 10.63
C PHE A 97 6.29 -12.90 10.30
N LEU A 98 6.37 -13.86 9.37
CA LEU A 98 5.23 -14.71 9.01
C LEU A 98 4.68 -15.49 10.20
N GLU A 99 5.56 -16.06 11.03
CA GLU A 99 5.15 -16.77 12.25
C GLU A 99 4.41 -15.83 13.22
N SER A 100 4.95 -14.63 13.43
CA SER A 100 4.26 -13.63 14.27
C SER A 100 2.94 -13.17 13.67
N HIS A 101 2.88 -12.96 12.35
CA HIS A 101 1.69 -12.51 11.66
C HIS A 101 0.56 -13.54 11.73
N GLU A 102 0.86 -14.82 11.59
CA GLU A 102 -0.12 -15.89 11.77
C GLU A 102 -0.65 -15.95 13.21
N ARG A 103 0.25 -15.84 14.20
CA ARG A 103 -0.13 -15.80 15.61
C ARG A 103 -1.07 -14.63 15.91
N GLU A 104 -0.73 -13.44 15.45
CA GLU A 104 -1.53 -12.22 15.68
C GLU A 104 -2.87 -12.27 14.93
N GLN A 105 -2.96 -12.91 13.76
CA GLN A 105 -4.26 -13.14 13.11
C GLN A 105 -5.19 -14.02 13.96
N ALA A 106 -4.67 -15.04 14.63
CA ALA A 106 -5.46 -15.88 15.50
C ALA A 106 -5.98 -15.10 16.72
N VAL A 107 -5.14 -14.22 17.29
CA VAL A 107 -5.53 -13.32 18.38
C VAL A 107 -6.61 -12.35 17.91
N ALA A 108 -6.39 -11.66 16.80
CA ALA A 108 -7.35 -10.72 16.21
C ALA A 108 -8.73 -11.36 15.99
N ARG A 109 -8.78 -12.59 15.44
CA ARG A 109 -10.05 -13.30 15.25
C ARG A 109 -10.78 -13.53 16.57
N LYS A 110 -10.07 -14.00 17.58
CA LYS A 110 -10.64 -14.26 18.92
C LYS A 110 -11.16 -12.98 19.57
N GLU A 111 -10.42 -11.89 19.48
CA GLU A 111 -10.80 -10.59 20.06
C GLU A 111 -11.98 -9.95 19.32
N ALA A 112 -12.00 -10.04 17.99
CA ALA A 112 -13.11 -9.58 17.18
C ALA A 112 -14.42 -10.31 17.53
N ASP A 113 -14.35 -11.63 17.73
CA ASP A 113 -15.51 -12.42 18.16
C ASP A 113 -15.97 -12.05 19.58
N ALA A 114 -15.04 -11.80 20.50
CA ALA A 114 -15.35 -11.36 21.86
C ALA A 114 -16.02 -9.97 21.87
N LEU A 115 -15.46 -9.00 21.15
CA LEU A 115 -16.03 -7.66 20.98
C LEU A 115 -17.43 -7.73 20.35
N ARG A 116 -17.59 -8.54 19.31
CA ARG A 116 -18.90 -8.74 18.65
C ARG A 116 -19.93 -9.29 19.63
N LYS A 117 -19.58 -10.29 20.43
CA LYS A 117 -20.47 -10.85 21.45
C LYS A 117 -20.89 -9.79 22.47
N TRP A 118 -19.96 -9.00 22.99
CA TRP A 118 -20.26 -7.91 23.92
C TRP A 118 -21.17 -6.85 23.32
N VAL A 119 -20.92 -6.41 22.08
CA VAL A 119 -21.79 -5.45 21.38
C VAL A 119 -23.21 -6.00 21.26
N LEU A 120 -23.37 -7.28 20.91
CA LEU A 120 -24.67 -7.92 20.81
C LEU A 120 -25.38 -8.01 22.17
N GLU A 121 -24.68 -8.43 23.23
CA GLU A 121 -25.24 -8.50 24.59
C GLU A 121 -25.68 -7.13 25.11
N GLN A 122 -24.87 -6.09 24.93
CA GLN A 122 -25.23 -4.72 25.29
C GLN A 122 -26.41 -4.18 24.46
N SER A 123 -26.47 -4.51 23.16
CA SER A 123 -27.59 -4.11 22.30
C SER A 123 -28.91 -4.82 22.65
N ALA A 124 -28.83 -6.04 23.22
CA ALA A 124 -29.99 -6.82 23.64
C ALA A 124 -30.57 -6.34 24.99
N LEU A 125 -29.74 -5.74 25.86
CA LEU A 125 -30.16 -5.14 27.14
C LEU A 125 -30.91 -3.81 26.97
N GLY A 126 -30.89 -3.21 25.77
CA GLY A 126 -31.57 -1.94 25.46
C GLY A 126 -32.99 -2.08 24.91
N LYS A 127 -33.58 -3.28 24.94
CA LYS A 127 -34.99 -3.55 24.58
C LYS A 127 -35.75 -4.11 25.77
#